data_AF-A0A812XCH2-F1
#
_entry.id   AF-A0A812XCH2-F1
#
_cell.length_a   1.000
_cell.length_b   1.000
_cell.length_c   1.000
_cell.angle_alpha   90.00
_cell.angle_beta   90.00
_cell.angle_gamma   90.00
#
_symmetry.space_group_name_H-M   'P 1'
#
loop_
_entity.id
_entity.type
_entity.pdbx_description
1 polymer ?
#
loop_
_entity_poly.entity_id
_entity_poly.type
_entity_poly.pdbx_seq_one_letter_code
_entity_poly.pdbx_strand_id
1 'polypeptide(L)'
;MTCRVLAPEIFHEVRTKSQSAFRGSFSEAGKEISSEEEYQAVRKAVYSCPFKAIRWTRQPSMRPSTSSFVYEGYPKQIEGDVYYMGLSDKTTFGSAGFFIRCAGGQNVLIDPPIAHPKLLEAVSRMGGVQHLLFTHVDHTHNVTAWHKATKAPRLMHRADVVETHSEYSPFPVTKDFEALLDLEPLESTFLDGVPDLRIIATPGHTPGSIMFLYKGRFLFTGDSLAFSPAKGHLHAFRIQTFQSWSLQAESLQRLLSYKFCWVLPGHGDWKKYDTAAEAQADLRTCVDWMLQQESGRTWLPRYVLWTMVRPKTGGLRQLLIDSLLLPQGAKDQFPNWTLPSWIFSLTLALPCFAMVALQLCRVQK
;
A
#
# COMPACT_ATOMS: atom_id res chain seq x y z
N MET A 1 0.83 6.18 -4.40
CA MET A 1 -0.62 6.08 -4.72
C MET A 1 -0.74 5.15 -5.92
N THR A 2 -1.50 4.07 -5.77
CA THR A 2 -1.59 2.98 -6.76
C THR A 2 -2.13 3.42 -8.11
N CYS A 3 -3.06 4.37 -8.15
CA CYS A 3 -3.66 4.87 -9.39
C CYS A 3 -2.67 5.45 -10.43
N ARG A 4 -1.43 5.78 -10.03
CA ARG A 4 -0.36 6.22 -10.95
C ARG A 4 0.05 5.11 -11.93
N VAL A 5 0.03 3.85 -11.50
CA VAL A 5 0.46 2.70 -12.32
C VAL A 5 -0.37 2.50 -13.57
N LEU A 6 -1.52 3.18 -13.67
CA LEU A 6 -2.38 3.17 -14.85
C LEU A 6 -1.88 4.03 -16.00
N ALA A 7 -1.00 4.99 -15.71
CA ALA A 7 -0.34 5.83 -16.71
C ALA A 7 1.07 6.22 -16.23
N PRO A 8 2.00 5.25 -16.08
CA PRO A 8 3.31 5.48 -15.47
C PRO A 8 4.22 6.38 -16.33
N GLU A 9 4.05 6.34 -17.66
CA GLU A 9 4.77 7.20 -18.62
C GLU A 9 4.31 8.66 -18.59
N ILE A 10 3.22 8.95 -17.87
CA ILE A 10 2.62 10.28 -17.80
C ILE A 10 2.75 10.81 -16.39
N PHE A 11 2.40 10.03 -15.38
CA PHE A 11 2.46 10.46 -13.99
C PHE A 11 3.77 10.02 -13.33
N HIS A 12 4.56 10.99 -12.86
CA HIS A 12 5.81 10.73 -12.13
C HIS A 12 5.78 11.42 -10.75
N GLU A 13 6.58 10.92 -9.80
CA GLU A 13 6.73 11.57 -8.50
C GLU A 13 7.63 12.80 -8.60
N VAL A 14 7.09 13.99 -8.36
CA VAL A 14 7.88 15.22 -8.38
C VAL A 14 8.62 15.39 -7.05
N ARG A 15 9.95 15.32 -7.05
CA ARG A 15 10.78 15.84 -5.94
C ARG A 15 10.75 17.37 -5.99
N THR A 16 10.04 18.01 -5.08
CA THR A 16 9.89 19.47 -5.09
C THR A 16 11.20 20.18 -4.73
N LYS A 17 11.77 20.94 -5.68
CA LYS A 17 12.73 22.04 -5.42
C LYS A 17 12.06 23.41 -5.24
N SER A 18 10.73 23.53 -5.38
CA SER A 18 10.03 24.83 -5.33
C SER A 18 9.34 25.11 -3.99
N GLN A 19 9.37 26.39 -3.60
CA GLN A 19 8.85 26.95 -2.35
C GLN A 19 7.31 27.13 -2.31
N SER A 20 6.56 26.69 -3.33
CA SER A 20 5.10 26.78 -3.31
C SER A 20 4.48 25.53 -2.69
N ALA A 21 3.93 25.70 -1.49
CA ALA A 21 3.51 24.63 -0.59
C ALA A 21 2.34 23.78 -1.10
N PHE A 22 2.65 22.59 -1.62
CA PHE A 22 1.76 21.42 -1.53
C PHE A 22 2.65 20.18 -1.31
N ARG A 23 3.16 20.03 -0.08
CA ARG A 23 4.12 18.98 0.34
C ARG A 23 3.40 17.69 0.77
N GLY A 24 2.90 16.98 -0.23
CA GLY A 24 2.74 15.53 -0.31
C GLY A 24 3.14 15.16 -1.74
N SER A 25 3.64 13.96 -2.02
CA SER A 25 4.04 13.60 -3.39
C SER A 25 2.82 13.64 -4.32
N PHE A 26 2.58 14.75 -5.03
CA PHE A 26 1.56 14.84 -6.08
C PHE A 26 2.20 14.41 -7.39
N SER A 27 1.55 13.50 -8.10
CA SER A 27 2.00 13.10 -9.43
C SER A 27 1.49 14.12 -10.44
N GLU A 28 2.42 14.74 -11.16
CA GLU A 28 2.13 15.66 -12.26
C GLU A 28 2.28 14.92 -13.59
N ALA A 29 1.51 15.35 -14.61
CA ALA A 29 1.71 14.86 -15.96
C ALA A 29 3.07 15.38 -16.47
N GLY A 30 4.05 14.49 -16.65
CA GLY A 30 5.41 14.80 -17.09
C GLY A 30 5.58 15.01 -18.59
N LYS A 31 4.50 14.88 -19.36
CA LYS A 31 4.48 15.15 -20.79
C LYS A 31 3.11 15.64 -21.25
N GLU A 32 3.11 16.35 -22.37
CA GLU A 32 1.89 16.71 -23.08
C GLU A 32 1.26 15.44 -23.68
N ILE A 33 -0.06 15.32 -23.55
CA ILE A 33 -0.82 14.16 -24.04
C ILE A 33 -0.98 14.32 -25.54
N SER A 34 -0.53 13.33 -26.31
CA SER A 34 -0.44 13.40 -27.77
C SER A 34 -1.36 12.41 -28.49
N SER A 35 -2.02 11.51 -27.76
CA SER A 35 -2.87 10.45 -28.31
C SER A 35 -4.14 10.20 -27.49
N GLU A 36 -5.15 9.61 -28.12
CA GLU A 36 -6.40 9.22 -27.46
C GLU A 36 -6.16 8.10 -26.44
N GLU A 37 -5.20 7.20 -26.69
CA GLU A 37 -4.82 6.14 -25.75
C GLU A 37 -4.23 6.72 -24.46
N GLU A 38 -3.32 7.70 -24.57
CA GLU A 38 -2.76 8.41 -23.43
C GLU A 38 -3.82 9.20 -22.68
N TYR A 39 -4.74 9.84 -23.41
CA TYR A 39 -5.89 10.55 -22.86
C TYR A 39 -6.77 9.62 -22.00
N GLN A 40 -7.12 8.44 -22.52
CA GLN A 40 -7.92 7.46 -21.80
C GLN A 40 -7.17 6.87 -20.60
N ALA A 41 -5.86 6.64 -20.71
CA ALA A 41 -5.02 6.18 -19.59
C ALA A 41 -4.98 7.22 -18.45
N VAL A 42 -4.78 8.50 -18.78
CA VAL A 42 -4.82 9.61 -17.81
C VAL A 42 -6.18 9.70 -17.13
N ARG A 43 -7.26 9.62 -17.92
CA ARG A 43 -8.61 9.62 -17.37
C ARG A 43 -8.81 8.45 -16.42
N LYS A 44 -8.47 7.22 -16.82
CA LYS A 44 -8.58 6.05 -15.94
C LYS A 44 -7.78 6.23 -14.65
N ALA A 45 -6.55 6.73 -14.72
CA ALA A 45 -5.72 7.01 -13.54
C ALA A 45 -6.33 8.06 -12.59
N VAL A 46 -6.80 9.19 -13.13
CA VAL A 46 -7.40 10.28 -12.34
C VAL A 46 -8.72 9.84 -11.69
N TYR A 47 -9.60 9.19 -12.45
CA TYR A 47 -10.88 8.71 -11.93
C TYR A 47 -10.72 7.53 -10.96
N SER A 48 -9.65 6.74 -11.12
CA SER A 48 -9.29 5.69 -10.16
C SER A 48 -8.55 6.17 -8.94
N CYS A 49 -8.35 7.49 -8.77
CA CYS A 49 -7.72 8.06 -7.59
C CYS A 49 -8.77 8.50 -6.55
N PRO A 50 -9.07 7.68 -5.52
CA PRO A 50 -10.09 8.02 -4.53
C PRO A 50 -9.80 9.34 -3.78
N PHE A 51 -8.51 9.67 -3.60
CA PHE A 51 -8.07 10.86 -2.87
C PHE A 51 -7.75 12.06 -3.76
N LYS A 52 -7.96 11.97 -5.08
CA LYS A 52 -7.61 13.02 -6.06
C LYS A 52 -6.16 13.53 -5.89
N ALA A 53 -5.26 12.62 -5.52
CA ALA A 53 -3.83 12.85 -5.37
C ALA A 53 -3.12 12.99 -6.72
N ILE A 54 -3.74 12.49 -7.79
CA ILE A 54 -3.33 12.78 -9.16
C ILE A 54 -4.31 13.82 -9.71
N ARG A 55 -3.78 14.92 -10.24
CA ARG A 55 -4.57 16.03 -10.78
C ARG A 55 -4.19 16.28 -12.23
N TRP A 56 -5.20 16.53 -13.04
CA TRP A 56 -5.02 17.03 -14.39
C TRP A 56 -5.27 18.54 -14.37
N THR A 57 -4.20 19.32 -14.48
CA THR A 57 -4.22 20.79 -14.32
C THR A 57 -4.88 21.52 -15.50
N ARG A 58 -4.97 20.89 -16.67
CA ARG A 58 -5.72 21.38 -17.85
C ARG A 58 -6.72 20.33 -18.31
N GLN A 59 -7.96 20.44 -17.84
CA GLN A 59 -9.05 19.56 -18.27
C GLN A 59 -9.48 19.90 -19.71
N PRO A 60 -9.58 18.93 -20.61
CA PRO A 60 -10.26 19.09 -21.90
C PRO A 60 -11.77 19.29 -21.71
N SER A 61 -12.41 19.97 -22.67
CA SER A 61 -13.81 20.42 -22.63
C SER A 61 -14.86 19.29 -22.59
N MET A 62 -14.46 18.04 -22.83
CA MET A 62 -15.37 16.88 -22.88
C MET A 62 -15.51 16.20 -21.51
N ARG A 63 -16.68 16.41 -20.87
CA ARG A 63 -17.16 15.59 -19.76
C ARG A 63 -18.12 14.51 -20.29
N PRO A 64 -17.81 13.21 -20.19
CA PRO A 64 -18.86 12.21 -20.25
C PRO A 64 -19.56 12.11 -18.89
N SER A 65 -20.85 11.78 -18.95
CA SER A 65 -21.82 11.93 -17.86
C SER A 65 -21.92 10.76 -16.88
N THR A 66 -21.12 9.69 -17.01
CA THR A 66 -21.33 8.48 -16.18
C THR A 66 -20.03 7.90 -15.63
N SER A 67 -20.09 7.35 -14.42
CA SER A 67 -19.00 6.60 -13.75
C SER A 67 -18.67 5.26 -14.42
N SER A 68 -19.46 4.85 -15.42
CA SER A 68 -19.43 3.50 -16.01
C SER A 68 -18.24 3.23 -16.92
N PHE A 69 -17.66 4.25 -17.56
CA PHE A 69 -16.52 4.10 -18.48
C PHE A 69 -15.25 3.63 -17.76
N VAL A 70 -15.15 3.87 -16.46
CA VAL A 70 -13.91 3.57 -15.72
C VAL A 70 -13.71 2.06 -15.53
N TYR A 71 -14.79 1.28 -15.62
CA TYR A 71 -14.75 -0.19 -15.57
C TYR A 71 -14.50 -0.83 -16.95
N GLU A 72 -14.48 -0.06 -18.03
CA GLU A 72 -14.23 -0.60 -19.38
C GLU A 72 -12.76 -1.00 -19.55
N GLY A 73 -12.55 -2.26 -19.92
CA GLY A 73 -11.22 -2.87 -20.04
C GLY A 73 -10.67 -3.48 -18.75
N TYR A 74 -11.49 -3.62 -17.70
CA TYR A 74 -11.16 -4.41 -16.51
C TYR A 74 -11.95 -5.73 -16.46
N PRO A 75 -11.37 -6.83 -15.97
CA PRO A 75 -9.98 -6.97 -15.48
C PRO A 75 -8.93 -6.76 -16.59
N LYS A 76 -7.86 -6.01 -16.29
CA LYS A 76 -6.78 -5.71 -17.23
C LYS A 76 -5.65 -6.72 -17.04
N GLN A 77 -5.29 -7.45 -18.09
CA GLN A 77 -4.20 -8.43 -18.01
C GLN A 77 -2.86 -7.73 -17.72
N ILE A 78 -2.12 -8.25 -16.74
CA ILE A 78 -0.74 -7.85 -16.43
C ILE A 78 0.20 -8.71 -17.26
N GLU A 79 0.20 -10.02 -16.99
CA GLU A 79 1.02 -11.01 -17.69
C GLU A 79 0.48 -12.41 -17.39
N GLY A 80 0.39 -13.27 -18.40
CA GLY A 80 -0.12 -14.63 -18.24
C GLY A 80 -1.53 -14.63 -17.63
N ASP A 81 -1.71 -15.35 -16.53
CA ASP A 81 -3.01 -15.55 -15.88
C ASP A 81 -3.35 -14.48 -14.84
N VAL A 82 -2.55 -13.43 -14.71
CA VAL A 82 -2.67 -12.40 -13.68
C VAL A 82 -3.30 -11.13 -14.26
N TYR A 83 -4.33 -10.63 -13.58
CA TYR A 83 -5.12 -9.48 -13.99
C TYR A 83 -5.19 -8.45 -12.86
N TYR A 84 -5.04 -7.18 -13.22
CA TYR A 84 -5.33 -6.06 -12.34
C TYR A 84 -6.82 -5.72 -12.42
N MET A 85 -7.46 -5.55 -11.27
CA MET A 85 -8.92 -5.43 -11.19
C MET A 85 -9.44 -4.00 -11.31
N GLY A 86 -8.56 -3.01 -11.32
CA GLY A 86 -8.93 -1.62 -11.57
C GLY A 86 -9.27 -0.83 -10.32
N LEU A 87 -10.36 -0.07 -10.43
CA LEU A 87 -10.76 1.00 -9.50
C LEU A 87 -10.67 0.62 -8.03
N SER A 88 -9.90 1.41 -7.30
CA SER A 88 -9.70 1.31 -5.87
C SER A 88 -10.66 2.20 -5.08
N ASP A 89 -11.05 1.78 -3.86
CA ASP A 89 -11.99 2.54 -3.02
C ASP A 89 -11.27 3.50 -2.05
N LYS A 90 -11.98 4.54 -1.59
CA LYS A 90 -11.55 5.37 -0.46
C LYS A 90 -11.44 4.57 0.84
N THR A 91 -12.30 3.57 1.02
CA THR A 91 -12.32 2.76 2.26
C THR A 91 -11.07 1.90 2.39
N THR A 92 -10.54 1.41 1.27
CA THR A 92 -9.27 0.66 1.18
C THR A 92 -8.08 1.55 0.80
N PHE A 93 -8.17 2.86 1.01
CA PHE A 93 -7.11 3.85 0.72
C PHE A 93 -6.56 3.90 -0.71
N GLY A 94 -7.26 3.30 -1.66
CA GLY A 94 -6.78 3.21 -3.03
C GLY A 94 -6.04 1.92 -3.36
N SER A 95 -6.30 0.83 -2.61
CA SER A 95 -5.65 -0.45 -2.82
C SER A 95 -5.89 -1.07 -4.21
N ALA A 96 -4.87 -1.73 -4.74
CA ALA A 96 -4.98 -2.63 -5.89
C ALA A 96 -5.56 -3.97 -5.47
N GLY A 97 -6.49 -4.48 -6.28
CA GLY A 97 -6.91 -5.88 -6.25
C GLY A 97 -6.44 -6.63 -7.49
N PHE A 98 -6.20 -7.93 -7.32
CA PHE A 98 -5.66 -8.79 -8.37
C PHE A 98 -6.49 -10.07 -8.53
N PHE A 99 -6.73 -10.47 -9.77
CA PHE A 99 -7.40 -11.71 -10.12
C PHE A 99 -6.42 -12.64 -10.80
N ILE A 100 -6.40 -13.91 -10.37
CA ILE A 100 -5.60 -14.96 -11.00
C ILE A 100 -6.57 -15.99 -11.58
N ARG A 101 -6.45 -16.21 -12.88
CA ARG A 101 -7.22 -17.23 -13.59
C ARG A 101 -6.48 -18.57 -13.53
N CYS A 102 -6.73 -19.35 -12.48
CA CYS A 102 -6.00 -20.59 -12.24
C CYS A 102 -6.47 -21.73 -13.15
N ALA A 103 -5.56 -22.67 -13.43
CA ALA A 103 -5.92 -23.92 -14.08
C ALA A 103 -6.93 -24.72 -13.24
N GLY A 104 -7.80 -25.49 -13.89
CA GLY A 104 -8.84 -26.27 -13.21
C GLY A 104 -10.01 -25.44 -12.66
N GLY A 105 -10.08 -24.13 -12.99
CA GLY A 105 -11.18 -23.27 -12.58
C GLY A 105 -11.18 -22.88 -11.11
N GLN A 106 -10.01 -22.91 -10.45
CA GLN A 106 -9.82 -22.52 -9.06
C GLN A 106 -9.32 -21.07 -8.97
N ASN A 107 -10.05 -20.15 -9.60
CA ASN A 107 -9.63 -18.75 -9.72
C ASN A 107 -9.63 -18.07 -8.35
N VAL A 108 -8.68 -17.17 -8.14
CA VAL A 108 -8.55 -16.43 -6.90
C VAL A 108 -8.65 -14.92 -7.13
N LEU A 109 -9.23 -14.22 -6.16
CA LEU A 109 -9.29 -12.77 -6.12
C LEU A 109 -8.63 -12.28 -4.83
N ILE A 110 -7.49 -11.61 -4.98
CA ILE A 110 -6.67 -11.07 -3.90
C ILE A 110 -7.04 -9.60 -3.70
N ASP A 111 -7.30 -9.20 -2.45
CA ASP A 111 -7.60 -7.83 -2.02
C ASP A 111 -8.68 -7.17 -2.90
N PRO A 112 -9.91 -7.73 -2.93
CA PRO A 112 -10.95 -7.35 -3.88
C PRO A 112 -11.24 -5.83 -3.91
N PRO A 113 -11.37 -5.23 -5.10
CA PRO A 113 -11.81 -3.84 -5.22
C PRO A 113 -13.34 -3.74 -5.08
N ILE A 114 -13.91 -2.57 -5.42
CA ILE A 114 -15.37 -2.38 -5.47
C ILE A 114 -16.01 -3.40 -6.43
N ALA A 115 -17.03 -4.12 -5.93
CA ALA A 115 -17.81 -5.11 -6.68
C ALA A 115 -18.82 -4.44 -7.65
N HIS A 116 -18.33 -3.74 -8.66
CA HIS A 116 -19.19 -3.09 -9.64
C HIS A 116 -19.85 -4.11 -10.58
N PRO A 117 -21.13 -3.95 -10.98
CA PRO A 117 -21.84 -4.94 -11.81
C PRO A 117 -21.10 -5.35 -13.09
N LYS A 118 -20.53 -4.38 -13.83
CA LYS A 118 -19.72 -4.69 -15.03
C LYS A 118 -18.48 -5.54 -14.73
N LEU A 119 -17.82 -5.31 -13.59
CA LEU A 119 -16.64 -6.07 -13.19
C LEU A 119 -17.02 -7.48 -12.75
N LEU A 120 -18.11 -7.61 -11.98
CA LEU A 120 -18.68 -8.91 -11.60
C LEU A 120 -19.05 -9.75 -12.82
N GLU A 121 -19.71 -9.13 -13.80
CA GLU A 121 -20.07 -9.79 -15.06
C GLU A 121 -18.84 -10.24 -15.84
N ALA A 122 -17.83 -9.36 -15.97
CA ALA A 122 -16.58 -9.69 -16.65
C ALA A 122 -15.86 -10.88 -15.98
N VAL A 123 -15.75 -10.87 -14.65
CA VAL A 123 -15.12 -11.97 -13.89
C VAL A 123 -15.93 -13.25 -13.98
N SER A 124 -17.26 -13.18 -13.96
CA SER A 124 -18.14 -14.34 -14.15
C SER A 124 -17.88 -15.03 -15.49
N ARG A 125 -17.74 -14.25 -16.59
CA ARG A 125 -17.38 -14.77 -17.92
C ARG A 125 -15.98 -15.39 -17.97
N MET A 126 -15.10 -15.06 -17.02
CA MET A 126 -13.75 -15.63 -16.89
C MET A 126 -13.69 -16.88 -16.00
N GLY A 127 -14.84 -17.42 -15.57
CA GLY A 127 -14.94 -18.61 -14.72
C GLY A 127 -15.26 -18.30 -13.25
N GLY A 128 -15.58 -17.05 -12.92
CA GLY A 128 -15.92 -16.64 -11.56
C GLY A 128 -14.72 -16.63 -10.62
N VAL A 129 -15.01 -16.59 -9.32
CA VAL A 129 -14.03 -16.59 -8.23
C VAL A 129 -14.34 -17.77 -7.32
N GLN A 130 -13.31 -18.54 -6.96
CA GLN A 130 -13.41 -19.70 -6.07
C GLN A 130 -12.77 -19.41 -4.72
N HIS A 131 -11.86 -18.45 -4.62
CA HIS A 131 -11.25 -18.02 -3.35
C HIS A 131 -11.13 -16.51 -3.28
N LEU A 132 -11.58 -15.92 -2.17
CA LEU A 132 -11.34 -14.52 -1.82
C LEU A 132 -10.19 -14.47 -0.82
N LEU A 133 -9.08 -13.86 -1.20
CA LEU A 133 -7.84 -13.86 -0.42
C LEU A 133 -7.52 -12.45 0.06
N PHE A 134 -7.10 -12.31 1.31
CA PHE A 134 -6.77 -11.02 1.92
C PHE A 134 -5.34 -11.03 2.42
N THR A 135 -4.53 -10.06 1.99
CA THR A 135 -3.13 -9.92 2.43
C THR A 135 -3.06 -9.42 3.87
N HIS A 136 -4.01 -8.61 4.30
CA HIS A 136 -4.11 -8.07 5.66
C HIS A 136 -5.51 -7.47 5.91
N VAL A 137 -5.76 -7.05 7.15
CA VAL A 137 -7.06 -6.52 7.60
C VAL A 137 -7.50 -5.25 6.83
N ASP A 138 -6.57 -4.40 6.39
CA ASP A 138 -6.90 -3.10 5.81
C ASP A 138 -7.56 -3.21 4.41
N HIS A 139 -7.50 -4.37 3.77
CA HIS A 139 -8.08 -4.62 2.44
C HIS A 139 -9.42 -5.37 2.47
N THR A 140 -10.06 -5.48 3.63
CA THR A 140 -11.27 -6.31 3.80
C THR A 140 -12.59 -5.60 3.47
N HIS A 141 -12.63 -4.26 3.29
CA HIS A 141 -13.89 -3.50 3.17
C HIS A 141 -14.85 -3.96 2.05
N ASN A 142 -14.34 -4.39 0.91
CA ASN A 142 -15.18 -4.75 -0.24
C ASN A 142 -15.67 -6.22 -0.22
N VAL A 143 -15.30 -6.99 0.81
CA VAL A 143 -15.52 -8.44 0.84
C VAL A 143 -16.99 -8.85 0.73
N THR A 144 -17.89 -8.15 1.43
CA THR A 144 -19.30 -8.54 1.56
C THR A 144 -19.99 -8.63 0.20
N ALA A 145 -19.73 -7.66 -0.68
CA ALA A 145 -20.35 -7.63 -2.00
C ALA A 145 -19.82 -8.75 -2.91
N TRP A 146 -18.51 -9.02 -2.86
CA TRP A 146 -17.89 -10.11 -3.60
C TRP A 146 -18.33 -11.48 -3.10
N HIS A 147 -18.35 -11.71 -1.78
CA HIS A 147 -18.83 -12.96 -1.20
C HIS A 147 -20.30 -13.20 -1.54
N LYS A 148 -21.15 -12.18 -1.46
CA LYS A 148 -22.55 -12.29 -1.87
C LYS A 148 -22.70 -12.74 -3.33
N ALA A 149 -21.88 -12.20 -4.22
CA ALA A 149 -21.94 -12.46 -5.66
C ALA A 149 -21.33 -13.81 -6.06
N THR A 150 -20.29 -14.27 -5.37
CA THR A 150 -19.48 -15.43 -5.79
C THR A 150 -19.66 -16.65 -4.90
N LYS A 151 -20.07 -16.45 -3.64
CA LYS A 151 -20.09 -17.47 -2.58
C LYS A 151 -18.72 -18.10 -2.29
N ALA A 152 -17.65 -17.49 -2.77
CA ALA A 152 -16.29 -17.96 -2.55
C ALA A 152 -15.90 -17.84 -1.07
N PRO A 153 -15.27 -18.87 -0.47
CA PRO A 153 -14.69 -18.77 0.87
C PRO A 153 -13.71 -17.62 0.96
N ARG A 154 -13.74 -16.93 2.11
CA ARG A 154 -12.85 -15.84 2.45
C ARG A 154 -11.72 -16.36 3.30
N LEU A 155 -10.50 -16.11 2.85
CA LEU A 155 -9.28 -16.54 3.50
C LEU A 155 -8.48 -15.33 3.97
N MET A 156 -8.13 -15.35 5.25
CA MET A 156 -7.22 -14.39 5.85
C MET A 156 -6.43 -15.03 6.99
N HIS A 157 -5.41 -14.35 7.48
CA HIS A 157 -4.69 -14.79 8.67
C HIS A 157 -5.49 -14.52 9.95
N ARG A 158 -5.50 -15.48 10.88
CA ARG A 158 -6.23 -15.40 12.16
C ARG A 158 -5.84 -14.18 12.99
N ALA A 159 -4.56 -13.82 12.98
CA ALA A 159 -4.05 -12.67 13.72
C ALA A 159 -4.58 -11.29 13.23
N ASP A 160 -5.24 -11.24 12.08
CA ASP A 160 -5.89 -10.04 11.52
C ASP A 160 -7.43 -10.10 11.61
N VAL A 161 -7.99 -11.11 12.28
CA VAL A 161 -9.44 -11.23 12.46
C VAL A 161 -9.97 -10.11 13.34
N VAL A 162 -11.05 -9.49 12.88
CA VAL A 162 -11.79 -8.48 13.62
C VAL A 162 -13.05 -9.11 14.20
N GLU A 163 -13.08 -9.27 15.52
CA GLU A 163 -14.22 -9.87 16.25
C GLU A 163 -15.40 -8.90 16.36
N THR A 164 -15.10 -7.63 16.62
CA THR A 164 -16.08 -6.56 16.80
C THR A 164 -15.59 -5.26 16.17
N HIS A 165 -16.52 -4.42 15.71
CA HIS A 165 -16.20 -3.15 15.04
C HIS A 165 -15.37 -2.18 15.89
N SER A 166 -15.37 -2.30 17.22
CA SER A 166 -14.65 -1.38 18.12
C SER A 166 -13.15 -1.66 18.24
N GLU A 167 -12.72 -2.92 18.09
CA GLU A 167 -11.32 -3.31 18.35
C GLU A 167 -10.35 -2.81 17.28
N TYR A 168 -10.80 -2.85 16.02
CA TYR A 168 -10.01 -2.49 14.85
C TYR A 168 -10.73 -1.47 13.97
N SER A 169 -11.62 -0.64 14.55
CA SER A 169 -12.27 0.46 13.84
C SER A 169 -11.21 1.28 13.09
N PRO A 170 -11.34 1.48 11.75
CA PRO A 170 -12.58 1.42 10.97
C PRO A 170 -12.78 0.13 10.13
N PHE A 171 -12.15 -0.99 10.46
CA PHE A 171 -12.22 -2.22 9.66
C PHE A 171 -13.51 -3.02 9.91
N PRO A 172 -14.02 -3.75 8.89
CA PRO A 172 -15.21 -4.59 9.03
C PRO A 172 -14.94 -5.78 9.97
N VAL A 173 -16.00 -6.34 10.55
CA VAL A 173 -15.93 -7.60 11.29
C VAL A 173 -15.64 -8.75 10.30
N THR A 174 -14.67 -9.60 10.64
CA THR A 174 -14.20 -10.69 9.77
C THR A 174 -14.16 -12.06 10.46
N LYS A 175 -14.66 -12.17 11.69
CA LYS A 175 -14.72 -13.45 12.42
C LYS A 175 -15.51 -14.56 11.73
N ASP A 176 -16.38 -14.20 10.78
CA ASP A 176 -17.19 -15.13 9.98
C ASP A 176 -16.49 -15.64 8.72
N PHE A 177 -15.22 -15.29 8.51
CA PHE A 177 -14.44 -15.77 7.37
C PHE A 177 -14.22 -17.28 7.48
N GLU A 178 -14.37 -17.98 6.36
CA GLU A 178 -14.45 -19.44 6.32
C GLU A 178 -13.07 -20.12 6.47
N ALA A 179 -12.00 -19.46 6.02
CA ALA A 179 -10.66 -20.03 5.97
C ALA A 179 -9.66 -19.14 6.74
N LEU A 180 -9.60 -19.33 8.06
CA LEU A 180 -8.65 -18.62 8.93
C LEU A 180 -7.33 -19.38 9.03
N LEU A 181 -6.28 -18.82 8.44
CA LEU A 181 -4.93 -19.38 8.52
C LEU A 181 -4.30 -19.14 9.89
N ASP A 182 -3.56 -20.13 10.35
CA ASP A 182 -2.80 -20.10 11.59
C ASP A 182 -1.35 -20.47 11.26
N LEU A 183 -0.69 -19.59 10.52
CA LEU A 183 0.71 -19.75 10.16
C LEU A 183 1.55 -19.05 11.22
N GLU A 184 2.58 -19.71 11.73
CA GLU A 184 3.50 -19.01 12.62
C GLU A 184 4.24 -17.91 11.85
N PRO A 185 4.72 -16.87 12.55
CA PRO A 185 5.53 -15.84 11.94
C PRO A 185 6.61 -16.41 11.03
N LEU A 186 6.58 -15.96 9.77
CA LEU A 186 7.53 -16.31 8.72
C LEU A 186 7.41 -17.73 8.13
N GLU A 187 6.35 -18.46 8.45
CA GLU A 187 6.02 -19.73 7.78
C GLU A 187 5.43 -19.53 6.38
N SER A 188 5.36 -20.62 5.60
CA SER A 188 4.66 -20.63 4.32
C SER A 188 3.99 -21.97 4.04
N THR A 189 2.90 -21.92 3.29
CA THR A 189 2.18 -23.11 2.81
C THR A 189 1.66 -22.88 1.39
N PHE A 190 1.19 -23.92 0.71
CA PHE A 190 0.46 -23.77 -0.54
C PHE A 190 -1.05 -23.67 -0.27
N LEU A 191 -1.77 -22.92 -1.10
CA LEU A 191 -3.22 -22.91 -1.04
C LEU A 191 -3.78 -24.21 -1.61
N ASP A 192 -4.57 -24.92 -0.81
CA ASP A 192 -5.21 -26.16 -1.23
C ASP A 192 -6.09 -25.95 -2.46
N GLY A 193 -5.93 -26.83 -3.44
CA GLY A 193 -6.68 -26.78 -4.70
C GLY A 193 -6.21 -25.71 -5.69
N VAL A 194 -5.25 -24.85 -5.34
CA VAL A 194 -4.68 -23.85 -6.25
C VAL A 194 -3.18 -24.10 -6.47
N PRO A 195 -2.81 -24.89 -7.49
CA PRO A 195 -1.41 -25.19 -7.78
C PRO A 195 -0.59 -23.92 -7.94
N ASP A 196 0.66 -23.97 -7.47
CA ASP A 196 1.66 -22.91 -7.56
C ASP A 196 1.30 -21.59 -6.85
N LEU A 197 0.25 -21.54 -6.03
CA LEU A 197 -0.04 -20.39 -5.17
C LEU A 197 0.43 -20.66 -3.75
N ARG A 198 1.56 -20.05 -3.38
CA ARG A 198 2.10 -20.10 -2.03
C ARG A 198 1.60 -18.92 -1.20
N ILE A 199 1.26 -19.17 0.04
CA ILE A 199 0.94 -18.19 1.08
C ILE A 199 2.14 -18.09 2.01
N ILE A 200 2.61 -16.88 2.29
CA ILE A 200 3.81 -16.61 3.10
C ILE A 200 3.40 -15.65 4.22
N ALA A 201 3.58 -16.06 5.48
CA ALA A 201 3.38 -15.18 6.61
C ALA A 201 4.47 -14.10 6.63
N THR A 202 4.06 -12.83 6.63
CA THR A 202 4.95 -11.68 6.63
C THR A 202 4.48 -10.63 7.63
N PRO A 203 4.40 -10.98 8.93
CA PRO A 203 3.96 -10.05 9.96
C PRO A 203 4.85 -8.80 10.02
N GLY A 204 4.26 -7.70 10.50
CA GLY A 204 4.97 -6.45 10.75
C GLY A 204 4.15 -5.23 10.34
N HIS A 205 3.59 -5.22 9.12
CA HIS A 205 2.57 -4.23 8.74
C HIS A 205 1.36 -4.37 9.66
N THR A 206 0.77 -5.56 9.68
CA THR A 206 -0.20 -6.03 10.69
C THR A 206 0.26 -7.38 11.25
N PRO A 207 -0.28 -7.84 12.40
CA PRO A 207 0.03 -9.16 12.95
C PRO A 207 -0.25 -10.33 12.01
N GLY A 208 -1.31 -10.23 11.21
CA GLY A 208 -1.74 -11.25 10.24
C GLY A 208 -1.39 -10.91 8.79
N SER A 209 -0.43 -10.03 8.55
CA SER A 209 0.02 -9.75 7.17
C SER A 209 0.60 -11.00 6.51
N ILE A 210 0.11 -11.31 5.31
CA ILE A 210 0.55 -12.40 4.46
C ILE A 210 0.78 -11.92 3.02
N MET A 211 1.66 -12.61 2.30
CA MET A 211 1.89 -12.43 0.87
C MET A 211 1.49 -13.68 0.09
N PHE A 212 1.12 -13.49 -1.17
CA PHE A 212 0.85 -14.59 -2.09
C PHE A 212 1.93 -14.63 -3.17
N LEU A 213 2.57 -15.78 -3.36
CA LEU A 213 3.56 -16.01 -4.41
C LEU A 213 3.01 -17.01 -5.42
N TYR A 214 2.68 -16.54 -6.62
CA TYR A 214 2.14 -17.36 -7.69
C TYR A 214 3.22 -17.74 -8.71
N LYS A 215 3.35 -19.04 -9.02
CA LYS A 215 4.29 -19.62 -10.01
C LYS A 215 5.76 -19.24 -9.78
N GLY A 216 6.13 -18.89 -8.54
CA GLY A 216 7.47 -18.39 -8.22
C GLY A 216 7.86 -17.14 -9.02
N ARG A 217 6.87 -16.35 -9.45
CA ARG A 217 7.06 -15.21 -10.36
C ARG A 217 6.33 -13.96 -9.90
N PHE A 218 5.08 -14.08 -9.46
CA PHE A 218 4.24 -12.95 -9.07
C PHE A 218 4.07 -12.92 -7.57
N LEU A 219 4.64 -11.91 -6.92
CA LEU A 219 4.52 -11.68 -5.49
C LEU A 219 3.49 -10.59 -5.23
N PHE A 220 2.36 -10.95 -4.64
CA PHE A 220 1.33 -10.03 -4.16
C PHE A 220 1.61 -9.66 -2.72
N THR A 221 1.91 -8.39 -2.45
CA THR A 221 2.59 -7.97 -1.23
C THR A 221 1.72 -7.21 -0.23
N GLY A 222 0.46 -6.92 -0.59
CA GLY A 222 -0.39 -6.03 0.20
C GLY A 222 0.31 -4.70 0.42
N ASP A 223 0.39 -4.27 1.69
CA ASP A 223 1.11 -3.05 2.08
C ASP A 223 2.46 -3.33 2.77
N SER A 224 2.99 -4.53 2.60
CA SER A 224 4.27 -4.87 3.22
C SER A 224 5.48 -4.42 2.39
N LEU A 225 5.34 -4.32 1.06
CA LEU A 225 6.46 -4.05 0.13
C LEU A 225 5.94 -3.46 -1.18
N ALA A 226 6.54 -2.38 -1.69
CA ALA A 226 6.21 -1.79 -2.99
C ALA A 226 7.45 -1.17 -3.64
N PHE A 227 7.37 -0.75 -4.91
CA PHE A 227 8.43 0.03 -5.54
C PHE A 227 8.22 1.53 -5.31
N SER A 228 9.30 2.26 -4.99
CA SER A 228 9.29 3.72 -4.92
C SER A 228 10.17 4.31 -6.02
N PRO A 229 9.57 4.94 -7.05
CA PRO A 229 10.34 5.69 -8.04
C PRO A 229 11.20 6.79 -7.42
N ALA A 230 10.70 7.44 -6.35
CA ALA A 230 11.43 8.49 -5.65
C ALA A 230 12.70 7.99 -4.94
N LYS A 231 12.75 6.71 -4.53
CA LYS A 231 13.93 6.07 -3.95
C LYS A 231 14.75 5.29 -4.97
N GLY A 232 14.12 4.84 -6.05
CA GLY A 232 14.74 4.01 -7.09
C GLY A 232 14.85 2.53 -6.73
N HIS A 233 14.26 2.11 -5.62
CA HIS A 233 14.34 0.75 -5.09
C HIS A 233 13.01 0.36 -4.40
N LEU A 234 12.85 -0.93 -4.07
CA LEU A 234 11.76 -1.44 -3.26
C LEU A 234 11.77 -0.81 -1.86
N HIS A 235 10.61 -0.57 -1.28
CA HIS A 235 10.50 -0.01 0.06
C HIS A 235 9.29 -0.56 0.81
N ALA A 236 9.36 -0.48 2.13
CA ALA A 236 8.24 -0.67 3.04
C ALA A 236 7.65 0.67 3.50
N PHE A 237 6.42 0.63 4.00
CA PHE A 237 5.65 1.80 4.40
C PHE A 237 5.76 2.07 5.91
N ARG A 238 6.86 2.73 6.34
CA ARG A 238 7.17 2.96 7.77
C ARG A 238 6.06 3.60 8.59
N ILE A 239 5.29 4.51 7.97
CA ILE A 239 4.14 5.16 8.63
C ILE A 239 3.00 4.14 8.82
N GLN A 240 2.77 3.27 7.85
CA GLN A 240 1.71 2.27 7.85
C GLN A 240 2.10 0.95 8.53
N THR A 241 3.27 0.86 9.15
CA THR A 241 3.65 -0.30 9.97
C THR A 241 2.96 -0.26 11.33
N PHE A 242 1.88 -1.01 11.50
CA PHE A 242 1.03 -0.98 12.69
C PHE A 242 1.45 -1.97 13.78
N GLN A 243 2.14 -3.05 13.44
CA GLN A 243 2.64 -4.02 14.42
C GLN A 243 4.09 -3.76 14.83
N SER A 244 5.05 -3.91 13.91
CA SER A 244 6.48 -3.83 14.24
C SER A 244 7.36 -3.69 13.00
N TRP A 245 8.16 -2.62 12.96
CA TRP A 245 9.09 -2.35 11.87
C TRP A 245 10.21 -3.37 11.78
N SER A 246 10.80 -3.76 12.91
CA SER A 246 11.85 -4.78 12.92
C SER A 246 11.34 -6.14 12.50
N LEU A 247 10.11 -6.51 12.91
CA LEU A 247 9.49 -7.76 12.47
C LEU A 247 9.18 -7.72 10.97
N GLN A 248 8.71 -6.58 10.44
CA GLN A 248 8.51 -6.42 8.99
C GLN A 248 9.83 -6.55 8.23
N ALA A 249 10.92 -5.96 8.74
CA ALA A 249 12.24 -6.09 8.13
C ALA A 249 12.72 -7.55 8.13
N GLU A 250 12.48 -8.29 9.22
CA GLU A 250 12.81 -9.72 9.33
C GLU A 250 11.97 -10.58 8.36
N SER A 251 10.67 -10.28 8.23
CA SER A 251 9.79 -10.89 7.22
C SER A 251 10.32 -10.70 5.81
N LEU A 252 10.70 -9.46 5.45
CA LEU A 252 11.24 -9.14 4.14
C LEU A 252 12.65 -9.69 3.92
N GLN A 253 13.44 -9.88 4.98
CA GLN A 253 14.74 -10.56 4.88
C GLN A 253 14.56 -12.04 4.55
N ARG A 254 13.61 -12.74 5.18
CA ARG A 254 13.32 -14.14 4.82
C ARG A 254 12.75 -14.29 3.43
N LEU A 255 12.05 -13.27 2.92
CA LEU A 255 11.57 -13.26 1.55
C LEU A 255 12.71 -13.43 0.51
N LEU A 256 13.97 -13.18 0.89
CA LEU A 256 15.16 -13.44 0.06
C LEU A 256 15.36 -14.91 -0.31
N SER A 257 14.72 -15.86 0.38
CA SER A 257 14.76 -17.28 0.01
C SER A 257 13.81 -17.64 -1.14
N TYR A 258 12.93 -16.72 -1.54
CA TYR A 258 11.95 -16.93 -2.60
C TYR A 258 12.38 -16.23 -3.89
N LYS A 259 12.03 -16.81 -5.03
CA LYS A 259 12.24 -16.20 -6.34
C LYS A 259 10.94 -15.56 -6.82
N PHE A 260 11.04 -14.37 -7.39
CA PHE A 260 9.95 -13.64 -8.04
C PHE A 260 10.54 -12.65 -9.05
N CYS A 261 9.73 -12.24 -10.03
CA CYS A 261 10.08 -11.20 -11.00
C CYS A 261 9.10 -10.03 -10.98
N TRP A 262 7.94 -10.21 -10.36
CA TRP A 262 6.90 -9.21 -10.22
C TRP A 262 6.64 -8.96 -8.75
N VAL A 263 6.66 -7.68 -8.36
CA VAL A 263 6.15 -7.19 -7.07
C VAL A 263 4.87 -6.42 -7.36
N LEU A 264 3.76 -6.91 -6.82
CA LEU A 264 2.40 -6.43 -7.06
C LEU A 264 1.77 -6.00 -5.71
N PRO A 265 1.96 -4.73 -5.30
CA PRO A 265 1.46 -4.25 -4.03
C PRO A 265 0.00 -3.84 -4.08
N GLY A 266 -0.64 -3.79 -2.91
CA GLY A 266 -1.91 -3.11 -2.72
C GLY A 266 -1.75 -1.59 -2.85
N HIS A 267 -0.71 -1.03 -2.21
CA HIS A 267 -0.36 0.38 -2.32
C HIS A 267 1.00 0.65 -2.93
N GLY A 268 1.12 1.72 -3.72
CA GLY A 268 2.39 2.11 -4.34
C GLY A 268 2.52 1.62 -5.78
N ASP A 269 3.75 1.56 -6.29
CA ASP A 269 3.98 1.10 -7.66
C ASP A 269 4.38 -0.37 -7.68
N TRP A 270 3.86 -1.10 -8.66
CA TRP A 270 4.39 -2.43 -8.99
C TRP A 270 5.74 -2.31 -9.68
N LYS A 271 6.49 -3.42 -9.71
CA LYS A 271 7.75 -3.51 -10.43
C LYS A 271 7.90 -4.88 -11.06
N LYS A 272 8.25 -4.88 -12.34
CA LYS A 272 8.77 -6.04 -13.09
C LYS A 272 10.28 -5.95 -13.14
N TYR A 273 10.94 -7.07 -12.90
CA TYR A 273 12.35 -7.31 -13.10
C TYR A 273 12.55 -8.31 -14.25
N ASP A 274 13.68 -8.22 -14.94
CA ASP A 274 14.00 -9.14 -16.03
C ASP A 274 14.41 -10.49 -15.45
N THR A 275 15.11 -10.47 -14.31
CA THR A 275 15.55 -11.68 -13.60
C THR A 275 15.13 -11.68 -12.14
N ALA A 276 14.99 -12.87 -11.56
CA ALA A 276 14.76 -13.00 -10.12
C ALA A 276 15.96 -12.47 -9.31
N ALA A 277 17.18 -12.53 -9.84
CA ALA A 277 18.38 -12.04 -9.17
C ALA A 277 18.34 -10.52 -8.97
N GLU A 278 17.88 -9.77 -9.97
CA GLU A 278 17.64 -8.32 -9.84
C GLU A 278 16.60 -8.01 -8.78
N ALA A 279 15.49 -8.75 -8.77
CA ALA A 279 14.46 -8.60 -7.75
C ALA A 279 15.01 -8.85 -6.33
N GLN A 280 15.86 -9.86 -6.16
CA GLN A 280 16.53 -10.13 -4.89
C GLN A 280 17.51 -9.04 -4.48
N ALA A 281 18.28 -8.47 -5.43
CA ALA A 281 19.21 -7.39 -5.15
C ALA A 281 18.48 -6.11 -4.69
N ASP A 282 17.34 -5.80 -5.33
CA ASP A 282 16.49 -4.68 -4.94
C ASP A 282 15.84 -4.91 -3.56
N LEU A 283 15.36 -6.14 -3.29
CA LEU A 283 14.84 -6.50 -1.97
C LEU A 283 15.91 -6.38 -0.86
N ARG A 284 17.17 -6.78 -1.11
CA ARG A 284 18.28 -6.55 -0.16
C ARG A 284 18.48 -5.07 0.12
N THR A 285 18.47 -4.25 -0.93
CA THR A 285 18.58 -2.78 -0.80
C THR A 285 17.44 -2.22 0.08
N CYS A 286 16.22 -2.72 -0.10
CA CYS A 286 15.09 -2.39 0.77
C CYS A 286 15.35 -2.77 2.23
N VAL A 287 15.76 -4.02 2.49
CA VAL A 287 16.00 -4.52 3.85
C VAL A 287 17.11 -3.72 4.53
N ASP A 288 18.23 -3.46 3.84
CA ASP A 288 19.33 -2.65 4.35
C ASP A 288 18.87 -1.23 4.71
N TRP A 289 18.05 -0.61 3.85
CA TRP A 289 17.45 0.69 4.12
C TRP A 289 16.49 0.65 5.33
N MET A 290 15.75 -0.44 5.54
CA MET A 290 14.86 -0.58 6.70
C MET A 290 15.65 -0.73 8.00
N LEU A 291 16.74 -1.49 7.99
CA LEU A 291 17.59 -1.73 9.17
C LEU A 291 18.33 -0.47 9.64
N GLN A 292 18.48 0.54 8.78
CA GLN A 292 19.05 1.85 9.14
C GLN A 292 18.05 2.79 9.85
N GLN A 293 16.76 2.45 9.87
CA GLN A 293 15.72 3.27 10.49
C GLN A 293 15.42 2.82 11.91
N GLU A 294 14.98 3.76 12.76
CA GLU A 294 14.51 3.42 14.09
C GLU A 294 13.30 2.46 14.03
N SER A 295 13.40 1.41 14.85
CA SER A 295 12.33 0.43 15.02
C SER A 295 11.08 1.03 15.69
N GLY A 296 10.07 0.20 15.88
CA GLY A 296 8.80 0.56 16.52
C GLY A 296 7.61 0.41 15.56
N ARG A 297 6.50 1.04 15.92
CA ARG A 297 5.23 0.94 15.20
C ARG A 297 4.48 2.26 15.23
N THR A 298 3.60 2.44 14.26
CA THR A 298 2.59 3.50 14.29
C THR A 298 1.30 2.89 14.81
N TRP A 299 0.87 3.25 16.02
CA TRP A 299 -0.39 2.72 16.54
C TRP A 299 -1.57 3.17 15.65
N LEU A 300 -2.41 2.23 15.21
CA LEU A 300 -3.44 2.48 14.19
C LEU A 300 -4.36 3.67 14.55
N PRO A 301 -4.93 3.80 15.76
CA PRO A 301 -5.74 4.98 16.07
C PRO A 301 -4.95 6.30 16.10
N ARG A 302 -3.64 6.29 16.36
CA ARG A 302 -2.78 7.48 16.18
C ARG A 302 -2.61 7.81 14.70
N TYR A 303 -2.44 6.80 13.85
CA TYR A 303 -2.42 6.98 12.40
C TYR A 303 -3.75 7.56 11.89
N VAL A 304 -4.88 7.00 12.30
CA VAL A 304 -6.22 7.50 11.96
C VAL A 304 -6.38 8.96 12.42
N LEU A 305 -6.06 9.27 13.69
CA LEU A 305 -6.07 10.64 14.20
C LEU A 305 -5.19 11.56 13.37
N TRP A 306 -3.96 11.13 13.05
CA TRP A 306 -3.03 11.89 12.23
C TRP A 306 -3.62 12.20 10.86
N THR A 307 -4.21 11.23 10.16
CA THR A 307 -4.87 11.49 8.86
C THR A 307 -6.04 12.48 8.95
N MET A 308 -6.76 12.53 10.08
CA MET A 308 -7.87 13.46 10.30
C MET A 308 -7.40 14.88 10.58
N VAL A 309 -6.34 15.05 11.39
CA VAL A 309 -5.92 16.37 11.89
C VAL A 309 -4.79 17.01 11.09
N ARG A 310 -4.07 16.23 10.28
CA ARG A 310 -2.90 16.72 9.53
C ARG A 310 -3.30 17.85 8.58
N PRO A 311 -2.69 19.05 8.71
CA PRO A 311 -2.94 20.17 7.83
C PRO A 311 -2.58 19.85 6.38
N LYS A 312 -3.41 20.33 5.44
CA LYS A 312 -3.15 20.18 3.99
C LYS A 312 -2.11 21.18 3.48
N THR A 313 -1.96 22.30 4.18
CA THR A 313 -0.94 23.31 3.96
C THR A 313 0.15 23.09 5.01
N GLY A 314 1.40 22.87 4.58
CA GLY A 314 2.48 22.53 5.51
C GLY A 314 2.86 23.65 6.47
N GLY A 315 4.04 23.55 7.10
CA GLY A 315 4.55 24.54 8.05
C GLY A 315 4.46 24.09 9.51
N LEU A 316 4.56 25.04 10.45
CA LEU A 316 4.78 24.74 11.88
C LEU A 316 3.68 23.85 12.48
N ARG A 317 2.41 24.09 12.11
CA ARG A 317 1.28 23.27 12.58
C ARG A 317 1.39 21.82 12.11
N GLN A 318 1.86 21.59 10.88
CA GLN A 318 2.08 20.24 10.36
C GLN A 318 3.24 19.57 11.10
N LEU A 319 4.36 20.28 11.30
CA LEU A 319 5.52 19.76 12.05
C LEU A 319 5.14 19.36 13.47
N LEU A 320 4.32 20.17 14.16
CA LEU A 320 3.83 19.86 15.50
C LEU A 320 2.97 18.60 15.51
N ILE A 321 2.02 18.47 14.57
CA ILE A 321 1.13 17.32 14.48
C ILE A 321 1.90 16.04 14.10
N ASP A 322 2.79 16.12 13.11
CA ASP A 322 3.66 15.01 12.71
C ASP A 322 4.55 14.57 13.89
N SER A 323 5.08 15.53 14.67
CA SER A 323 5.93 15.23 15.84
C SER A 323 5.19 14.59 17.01
N LEU A 324 3.93 14.99 17.23
CA LEU A 324 3.10 14.52 18.32
C LEU A 324 2.52 13.11 18.05
N LEU A 325 2.13 12.84 16.81
CA LEU A 325 1.35 11.64 16.48
C LEU A 325 2.14 10.52 15.83
N LEU A 326 3.25 10.82 15.15
CA LEU A 326 4.06 9.80 14.47
C LEU A 326 5.30 9.41 15.29
N PRO A 327 5.71 8.13 15.25
CA PRO A 327 6.96 7.70 15.84
C PRO A 327 8.14 8.31 15.08
N GLN A 328 9.29 8.42 15.74
CA GLN A 328 10.48 9.09 15.20
C GLN A 328 10.91 8.54 13.83
N GLY A 329 11.04 7.22 13.67
CA GLY A 329 11.38 6.61 12.38
C GLY A 329 10.35 6.87 11.25
N ALA A 330 9.09 7.16 11.56
CA ALA A 330 8.10 7.54 10.53
C ALA A 330 8.29 8.98 10.04
N LYS A 331 8.93 9.83 10.84
CA LYS A 331 9.17 11.25 10.51
C LYS A 331 10.28 11.40 9.47
N ASP A 332 11.24 10.49 9.48
CA ASP A 332 12.37 10.44 8.54
C ASP A 332 11.92 10.19 7.08
N GLN A 333 10.68 9.73 6.88
CA GLN A 333 10.09 9.56 5.54
C GLN A 333 9.57 10.86 4.92
N PHE A 334 9.45 11.96 5.67
CA PHE A 334 8.99 13.23 5.11
C PHE A 334 10.19 14.07 4.65
N PRO A 335 10.24 14.52 3.38
CA PRO A 335 11.37 15.27 2.83
C PRO A 335 11.63 16.64 3.51
N ASN A 336 10.80 17.02 4.49
CA ASN A 336 10.77 18.36 5.09
C ASN A 336 10.76 18.33 6.61
N TRP A 337 11.12 17.20 7.21
CA TRP A 337 11.13 17.05 8.67
C TRP A 337 12.35 17.70 9.35
N THR A 338 13.25 18.32 8.58
CA THR A 338 14.27 19.20 9.16
C THR A 338 13.57 20.33 9.93
N LEU A 339 13.76 20.37 11.25
CA LEU A 339 13.38 21.53 12.07
C LEU A 339 13.86 22.80 11.36
N PRO A 340 13.00 23.80 11.14
CA PRO A 340 13.43 24.99 10.41
C PRO A 340 14.63 25.61 11.14
N SER A 341 15.64 26.02 10.38
CA SER A 341 16.97 26.40 10.89
C SER A 341 16.96 27.46 11.99
N TRP A 342 15.92 28.30 12.07
CA TRP A 342 15.74 29.30 13.12
C TRP A 342 15.48 28.70 14.52
N ILE A 343 15.02 27.45 14.62
CA ILE A 343 14.90 26.73 15.90
C ILE A 343 16.29 26.39 16.47
N PHE A 344 17.28 26.12 15.61
CA PHE A 344 18.68 26.01 16.02
C PHE A 344 19.31 27.37 16.34
N SER A 345 18.81 28.45 15.74
CA SER A 345 19.23 29.82 16.11
C SER A 345 18.69 30.26 17.47
N LEU A 346 17.52 29.76 17.91
CA LEU A 346 16.97 30.02 19.25
C LEU A 346 17.76 29.33 20.37
N THR A 347 18.36 28.17 20.10
CA THR A 347 19.26 27.50 21.06
C THR A 347 20.61 28.19 21.19
N LEU A 348 21.04 28.96 20.19
CA LEU A 348 22.23 29.82 20.25
C LEU A 348 21.94 31.24 20.78
N ALA A 349 20.67 31.65 20.88
CA ALA A 349 20.28 33.00 21.30
C ALA A 349 19.74 33.11 22.74
N LEU A 350 19.68 32.02 23.50
CA LEU A 350 19.28 32.03 24.92
C LEU A 350 20.33 31.32 25.79
N PRO A 351 21.25 32.06 26.45
CA PRO A 351 22.25 31.45 27.33
C PRO A 351 21.67 30.84 28.63
N CYS A 352 20.37 31.02 28.92
CA CYS A 352 19.83 30.73 30.25
C CYS A 352 19.06 29.40 30.42
N PHE A 353 18.90 28.56 29.39
CA PHE A 353 18.19 27.28 29.54
C PHE A 353 19.08 26.02 29.48
N ALA A 354 20.38 26.17 29.22
CA ALA A 354 21.32 25.04 29.15
C ALA A 354 21.64 24.39 30.51
N MET A 355 21.28 25.00 31.65
CA MET A 355 21.57 24.43 32.98
C MET A 355 20.47 23.53 33.57
N VAL A 356 19.23 23.54 33.05
CA VAL A 356 18.14 22.75 33.65
C VAL A 356 18.01 21.35 33.03
N ALA A 357 18.46 21.15 31.79
CA ALA A 357 18.40 19.84 31.13
C ALA A 357 19.55 18.88 31.50
N LEU A 358 20.67 19.39 32.04
CA LEU A 358 21.84 18.58 32.42
C LEU A 358 21.81 18.05 33.87
N GLN A 359 20.83 18.44 34.69
CA GLN A 359 20.69 17.95 36.07
C GLN A 359 19.67 16.81 36.26
N LEU A 360 18.86 16.47 35.25
CA LEU A 360 17.88 15.37 35.34
C LEU A 360 18.37 14.03 34.75
N CYS A 361 19.59 13.96 34.21
CA CYS A 361 20.25 12.72 33.79
C CYS A 361 21.28 12.16 34.81
N ARG A 362 21.24 12.63 36.06
CA ARG A 362 22.17 12.18 37.12
C ARG A 362 21.48 11.77 38.42
N VAL A 363 20.27 11.22 38.40
CA VAL A 363 19.75 10.43 39.54
C VAL A 363 18.84 9.32 39.03
N GLN A 364 19.41 8.16 38.76
CA GLN A 364 18.91 6.83 39.13
C GLN A 364 19.93 5.80 38.61
N LYS A 365 20.78 5.35 39.54
CA LYS A 365 21.50 4.08 39.45
C LYS A 365 20.58 2.98 39.94
#